data_AF-M0ZSB4-F1
#
_entry.id   AF-M0ZSB4-F1
#
_cell.length_a   1.000
_cell.length_b   1.000
_cell.length_c   1.000
_cell.angle_alpha   90.00
_cell.angle_beta   90.00
_cell.angle_gamma   90.00
#
_symmetry.space_group_name_H-M   'P 1'
#
loop_
_entity.id
_entity.type
_entity.pdbx_description
1 polymer ?
#
loop_
_entity_poly.entity_id
_entity_poly.type
_entity_poly.pdbx_seq_one_letter_code
_entity_poly.pdbx_strand_id
1 'polypeptide(L)'
;MKVVTDEHKKFLANLVWIHEEDDVTIKTEEGIKRCKLIAVHAGLEKNKPVEQQIKTLKAKDTRIPKVAALSGRKDVWEIPQELTKTPTIIVSGHHAKLHIEGLRLVIDQGGGFEDQPVAAIVLPSLEIVRDTDHLVK
;
A
#
# COMPACT_ATOMS: atom_id res chain seq x y z
N MET A 1 1.07 -28.08 22.71
CA MET A 1 0.22 -26.99 22.16
C MET A 1 0.97 -26.35 21.00
N LYS A 2 0.43 -26.30 19.78
CA LYS A 2 1.04 -25.50 18.72
C LYS A 2 0.76 -24.03 19.04
N VAL A 3 1.79 -23.21 19.19
CA VAL A 3 1.64 -21.78 19.53
C VAL A 3 1.01 -21.00 18.37
N VAL A 4 1.24 -21.45 17.13
CA VAL A 4 0.60 -20.91 15.92
C VAL A 4 -0.31 -21.98 15.32
N THR A 5 -1.60 -21.66 15.18
CA THR A 5 -2.60 -22.56 14.61
C THR A 5 -2.33 -22.81 13.13
N ASP A 6 -2.82 -23.92 12.59
CA ASP A 6 -2.64 -24.22 11.17
C ASP A 6 -3.47 -23.23 10.30
N GLU A 7 -4.54 -22.66 10.84
CA GLU A 7 -5.29 -21.55 10.22
C GLU A 7 -4.45 -20.28 10.09
N HIS A 8 -3.72 -19.88 11.14
CA HIS A 8 -2.85 -18.70 11.08
C HIS A 8 -1.70 -18.91 10.08
N LYS A 9 -1.13 -20.12 10.00
CA LYS A 9 -0.13 -20.45 8.96
C LYS A 9 -0.71 -20.36 7.57
N LYS A 10 -1.94 -20.83 7.37
CA LYS A 10 -2.65 -20.74 6.08
C LYS A 10 -2.89 -19.27 5.70
N PHE A 11 -3.29 -18.43 6.64
CA PHE A 11 -3.41 -16.99 6.44
C PHE A 11 -2.09 -16.38 5.95
N LEU A 12 -0.99 -16.64 6.66
CA LEU A 12 0.34 -16.12 6.28
C LEU A 12 0.80 -16.61 4.89
N ALA A 13 0.55 -17.87 4.56
CA ALA A 13 0.87 -18.42 3.23
C ALA A 13 0.08 -17.74 2.10
N ASN A 14 -1.14 -17.29 2.40
CA ASN A 14 -2.03 -16.64 1.44
C ASN A 14 -1.74 -15.14 1.24
N LEU A 15 -0.96 -14.49 2.11
CA LEU A 15 -0.59 -13.09 1.95
C LEU A 15 0.10 -12.84 0.61
N VAL A 16 -0.34 -11.83 -0.13
CA VAL A 16 0.30 -11.38 -1.38
C VAL A 16 1.31 -10.27 -1.09
N TRP A 17 2.37 -10.16 -1.90
CA TRP A 17 3.34 -9.05 -1.79
C TRP A 17 2.90 -7.80 -2.55
N ILE A 18 1.98 -7.96 -3.49
CA ILE A 18 1.39 -6.90 -4.30
C ILE A 18 -0.04 -7.27 -4.67
N HIS A 19 -0.91 -6.28 -4.75
CA HIS A 19 -2.26 -6.40 -5.32
C HIS A 19 -2.47 -5.29 -6.35
N GLU A 20 -3.18 -5.62 -7.42
CA GLU A 20 -3.47 -4.71 -8.54
C GLU A 20 -4.97 -4.74 -8.82
N GLU A 21 -5.54 -3.57 -9.07
CA GLU A 21 -6.93 -3.39 -9.45
C GLU A 21 -7.01 -2.42 -10.64
N ASP A 22 -7.81 -2.73 -11.66
CA ASP A 22 -7.79 -2.00 -12.92
C ASP A 22 -8.69 -0.75 -12.92
N ASP A 23 -9.77 -0.75 -12.13
CA ASP A 23 -10.77 0.33 -12.13
C ASP A 23 -11.23 0.68 -10.70
N VAL A 24 -10.55 1.66 -10.12
CA VAL A 24 -10.88 2.27 -8.82
C VAL A 24 -11.17 3.75 -9.02
N THR A 25 -12.12 4.29 -8.26
CA THR A 25 -12.44 5.73 -8.32
C THR A 25 -11.78 6.50 -7.19
N ILE A 26 -11.33 7.72 -7.49
CA ILE A 26 -10.76 8.66 -6.52
C ILE A 26 -11.28 10.07 -6.79
N LYS A 27 -11.70 10.77 -5.74
CA LYS A 27 -12.10 12.17 -5.82
C LYS A 27 -10.84 13.04 -5.84
N THR A 28 -10.68 13.83 -6.89
CA THR A 28 -9.64 14.85 -7.05
C THR A 28 -10.26 16.24 -7.11
N GLU A 29 -9.44 17.28 -7.11
CA GLU A 29 -9.89 18.67 -7.31
C GLU A 29 -10.63 18.86 -8.66
N GLU A 30 -10.26 18.08 -9.68
CA GLU A 30 -10.89 18.08 -11.01
C GLU A 30 -12.16 17.21 -11.07
N GLY A 31 -12.58 16.60 -9.96
CA GLY A 31 -13.71 15.68 -9.88
C GLY A 31 -13.27 14.21 -9.69
N ILE A 32 -14.22 13.29 -9.91
CA ILE A 32 -13.97 11.84 -9.75
C ILE A 32 -13.20 11.32 -10.96
N LYS A 33 -12.04 10.69 -10.70
CA LYS A 33 -11.22 10.02 -11.72
C LYS A 33 -11.30 8.51 -11.54
N ARG A 34 -11.27 7.77 -12.65
CA ARG A 34 -11.00 6.32 -12.67
C ARG A 34 -9.51 6.10 -12.83
N CYS A 35 -8.95 5.22 -12.02
CA CYS A 35 -7.52 4.94 -11.94
C CYS A 35 -7.30 3.44 -11.78
N LYS A 36 -6.13 2.98 -12.21
CA LYS A 36 -5.58 1.72 -11.70
C LYS A 36 -5.17 1.90 -10.24
N LEU A 37 -5.07 0.82 -9.49
CA LEU A 37 -4.54 0.81 -8.13
C LEU A 37 -3.49 -0.29 -7.98
N ILE A 38 -2.37 0.05 -7.35
CA ILE A 38 -1.34 -0.89 -6.92
C ILE A 38 -1.19 -0.74 -5.41
N ALA A 39 -1.48 -1.81 -4.68
CA ALA A 39 -1.24 -1.92 -3.26
C ALA A 39 0.03 -2.73 -3.00
N VAL A 40 1.00 -2.12 -2.32
CA VAL A 40 2.30 -2.73 -1.98
C VAL A 40 2.81 -2.14 -0.67
N HIS A 41 3.32 -2.98 0.22
CA HIS A 41 3.51 -2.62 1.64
C HIS A 41 4.34 -1.34 1.84
N ALA A 42 5.51 -1.22 1.20
CA ALA A 42 6.36 -0.03 1.27
C ALA A 42 6.23 0.86 0.02
N GLY A 43 6.27 0.30 -1.18
CA GLY A 43 6.24 1.05 -2.44
C GLY A 43 6.97 0.32 -3.56
N LEU A 44 7.30 1.05 -4.63
CA LEU A 44 8.08 0.52 -5.76
C LEU A 44 9.34 1.37 -5.96
N GLU A 45 10.44 0.74 -6.35
CA GLU A 45 11.71 1.43 -6.57
C GLU A 45 11.64 2.30 -7.81
N LYS A 46 12.03 3.58 -7.68
CA LYS A 46 11.97 4.56 -8.78
C LYS A 46 12.91 4.28 -9.97
N ASN A 47 13.99 3.52 -9.75
CA ASN A 47 15.06 3.29 -10.73
C ASN A 47 15.02 1.88 -11.35
N LYS A 48 13.91 1.15 -11.22
CA LYS A 48 13.75 -0.20 -11.76
C LYS A 48 12.48 -0.31 -12.61
N PRO A 49 12.50 -1.11 -13.69
CA PRO A 49 11.30 -1.34 -14.52
C PRO A 49 10.13 -1.84 -13.69
N VAL A 50 8.98 -1.18 -13.79
CA VAL A 50 7.82 -1.47 -12.96
C VAL A 50 7.29 -2.89 -13.19
N GLU A 51 7.20 -3.31 -14.45
CA GLU A 51 6.74 -4.66 -14.80
C GLU A 51 7.62 -5.76 -14.20
N GLN A 52 8.95 -5.56 -14.19
CA GLN A 52 9.90 -6.51 -13.59
C GLN A 52 9.72 -6.61 -12.07
N GLN A 53 9.50 -5.47 -11.41
CA GLN A 53 9.18 -5.43 -9.98
C GLN A 53 7.88 -6.20 -9.71
N ILE A 54 6.80 -5.91 -10.43
CA ILE A 54 5.49 -6.59 -10.27
C ILE A 54 5.61 -8.10 -10.46
N LYS A 55 6.31 -8.56 -11.51
CA LYS A 55 6.52 -9.98 -11.78
C LYS A 55 7.21 -10.69 -10.62
N THR A 56 8.24 -10.05 -10.05
CA THR A 56 9.00 -10.57 -8.92
C THR A 56 8.13 -10.66 -7.65
N LEU A 57 7.30 -9.65 -7.40
CA LEU A 57 6.40 -9.60 -6.24
C LEU A 57 5.27 -10.62 -6.34
N LYS A 58 4.65 -10.78 -7.52
CA LYS A 58 3.65 -11.83 -7.77
C LYS A 58 4.22 -13.24 -7.57
N ALA A 59 5.48 -13.46 -7.95
CA ALA A 59 6.16 -14.72 -7.77
C ALA A 59 6.61 -14.99 -6.31
N LYS A 60 6.48 -14.00 -5.40
CA LYS A 60 7.00 -14.05 -4.02
C LYS A 60 8.46 -14.54 -3.97
N ASP A 61 9.33 -13.95 -4.81
CA ASP A 61 10.71 -14.44 -4.99
C ASP A 61 11.54 -14.32 -3.70
N THR A 62 11.69 -15.44 -2.99
CA THR A 62 12.41 -15.53 -1.71
C THR A 62 13.94 -15.58 -1.85
N ARG A 63 14.48 -15.50 -3.08
CA ARG A 63 15.94 -15.41 -3.31
C ARG A 63 16.48 -14.01 -3.06
N ILE A 64 15.59 -13.01 -2.95
CA ILE A 64 15.95 -11.62 -2.73
C ILE A 64 16.17 -11.41 -1.22
N PRO A 65 17.40 -11.06 -0.78
CA PRO A 65 17.72 -10.98 0.65
C PRO A 65 16.96 -9.85 1.37
N LYS A 66 16.67 -8.76 0.67
CA LYS A 66 15.89 -7.63 1.17
C LYS A 66 14.99 -7.09 0.06
N VAL A 67 13.71 -7.39 0.14
CA VAL A 67 12.71 -6.95 -0.84
C VAL A 67 12.38 -5.47 -0.57
N ALA A 68 12.87 -4.56 -1.42
CA ALA A 68 12.68 -3.12 -1.24
C ALA A 68 11.19 -2.74 -1.19
N ALA A 69 10.34 -3.39 -1.97
CA ALA A 69 8.90 -3.15 -1.96
C ALA A 69 8.21 -3.45 -0.61
N LEU A 70 8.88 -4.18 0.30
CA LEU A 70 8.40 -4.52 1.63
C LEU A 70 9.23 -3.88 2.75
N SER A 71 10.37 -3.26 2.44
CA SER A 71 11.35 -2.85 3.46
C SER A 71 12.11 -1.55 3.15
N GLY A 72 11.95 -1.01 1.96
CA GLY A 72 12.52 0.25 1.51
C GLY A 72 11.96 1.44 2.28
N ARG A 73 12.62 2.59 2.14
CA ARG A 73 12.21 3.86 2.77
C ARG A 73 12.14 4.94 1.68
N LYS A 74 13.16 5.79 1.57
CA LYS A 74 13.24 6.89 0.59
C LYS A 74 13.26 6.40 -0.87
N ASP A 75 13.78 5.21 -1.11
CA ASP A 75 13.91 4.57 -2.43
C ASP A 75 12.58 4.12 -3.03
N VAL A 76 11.54 3.96 -2.18
CA VAL A 76 10.20 3.49 -2.56
C VAL A 76 9.08 4.47 -2.15
N TRP A 77 9.45 5.69 -1.77
CA TRP A 77 8.49 6.71 -1.32
C TRP A 77 7.69 7.29 -2.49
N GLU A 78 8.39 7.65 -3.58
CA GLU A 78 7.80 8.29 -4.75
C GLU A 78 7.07 7.31 -5.68
N ILE A 79 6.17 7.82 -6.52
CA ILE A 79 5.62 7.06 -7.65
C ILE A 79 6.72 6.90 -8.72
N PRO A 80 7.01 5.67 -9.20
CA PRO A 80 7.92 5.47 -10.33
C PRO A 80 7.48 6.22 -11.58
N GLN A 81 8.44 6.78 -12.34
CA GLN A 81 8.16 7.62 -13.51
C GLN A 81 7.30 6.92 -14.59
N GLU A 82 7.40 5.60 -14.72
CA GLU A 82 6.55 4.84 -15.66
C GLU A 82 5.06 4.94 -15.32
N LEU A 83 4.73 5.01 -14.03
CA LEU A 83 3.35 5.04 -13.53
C LEU A 83 2.76 6.45 -13.46
N THR A 84 3.56 7.50 -13.66
CA THR A 84 3.01 8.88 -13.75
C THR A 84 2.35 9.16 -15.10
N LYS A 85 2.60 8.31 -16.11
CA LYS A 85 2.03 8.43 -17.47
C LYS A 85 0.56 8.00 -17.55
N THR A 86 0.10 7.22 -16.58
CA THR A 86 -1.26 6.66 -16.53
C THR A 86 -1.82 6.86 -15.13
N PRO A 87 -3.09 7.29 -14.95
CA PRO A 87 -3.65 7.48 -13.62
C PRO A 87 -3.61 6.19 -12.78
N THR A 88 -2.64 6.10 -11.87
CA THR A 88 -2.37 4.91 -11.06
C THR A 88 -2.17 5.31 -9.60
N ILE A 89 -3.06 4.84 -8.74
CA ILE A 89 -2.98 4.98 -7.29
C ILE A 89 -1.92 4.01 -6.77
N ILE A 90 -0.93 4.50 -6.03
CA ILE A 90 0.04 3.67 -5.31
C ILE A 90 -0.23 3.79 -3.82
N VAL A 91 -0.82 2.74 -3.23
CA VAL A 91 -1.14 2.70 -1.80
C VAL A 91 -0.16 1.82 -1.03
N SER A 92 0.35 2.34 0.08
CA SER A 92 1.32 1.67 0.97
C SER A 92 1.00 1.94 2.44
N GLY A 93 1.54 1.10 3.32
CA GLY A 93 1.63 1.37 4.76
C GLY A 93 3.08 1.67 5.14
N HIS A 94 3.64 0.90 6.07
CA HIS A 94 5.08 0.72 6.39
C HIS A 94 5.85 1.92 6.95
N HIS A 95 5.57 3.13 6.48
CA HIS A 95 6.42 4.30 6.69
C HIS A 95 6.15 5.06 7.99
N ALA A 96 5.29 4.56 8.88
CA ALA A 96 4.88 5.22 10.12
C ALA A 96 4.41 6.67 9.90
N LYS A 97 3.67 6.89 8.80
CA LYS A 97 3.13 8.18 8.39
C LYS A 97 1.75 8.02 7.75
N LEU A 98 0.93 9.05 7.92
CA LEU A 98 -0.22 9.32 7.07
C LEU A 98 0.16 10.42 6.07
N HIS A 99 0.28 10.07 4.79
CA HIS A 99 0.66 11.00 3.72
C HIS A 99 -0.22 10.76 2.50
N ILE A 100 -0.85 11.82 2.00
CA ILE A 100 -1.72 11.80 0.83
C ILE A 100 -1.24 12.90 -0.10
N GLU A 101 -0.72 12.51 -1.26
CA GLU A 101 -0.23 13.45 -2.27
C GLU A 101 -0.60 12.94 -3.65
N GLY A 102 -1.62 13.56 -4.24
CA GLY A 102 -2.17 13.13 -5.53
C GLY A 102 -2.60 11.66 -5.50
N LEU A 103 -1.93 10.84 -6.31
CA LEU A 103 -2.19 9.40 -6.42
C LEU A 103 -1.26 8.55 -5.52
N ARG A 104 -0.40 9.17 -4.71
CA ARG A 104 0.45 8.48 -3.74
C ARG A 104 -0.20 8.50 -2.37
N LEU A 105 -0.59 7.32 -1.89
CA LEU A 105 -1.25 7.14 -0.60
C LEU A 105 -0.35 6.33 0.32
N VAL A 106 0.06 6.90 1.46
CA VAL A 106 0.79 6.20 2.51
C VAL A 106 -0.04 6.26 3.77
N ILE A 107 -0.60 5.11 4.18
CA ILE A 107 -1.60 4.98 5.23
C ILE A 107 -1.03 4.08 6.33
N ASP A 108 -0.18 4.65 7.17
CA ASP A 108 0.43 3.96 8.31
C ASP A 108 0.62 4.95 9.46
N GLN A 109 -0.47 5.57 9.91
CA GLN A 109 -0.41 6.56 10.98
C GLN A 109 0.13 5.96 12.28
N GLY A 110 -0.24 4.70 12.57
CA GLY A 110 0.12 4.03 13.81
C GLY A 110 1.60 3.70 13.92
N GLY A 111 2.24 3.21 12.84
CA GLY A 111 3.65 2.87 12.83
C GLY A 111 4.07 1.78 13.84
N GLY A 112 3.10 1.11 14.48
CA GLY A 112 3.32 0.16 15.57
C GLY A 112 3.52 0.79 16.96
N PHE A 113 3.28 2.10 17.12
CA PHE A 113 3.32 2.77 18.42
C PHE A 113 1.98 2.63 19.16
N GLU A 114 2.02 2.38 20.47
CA GLU A 114 0.81 2.12 21.29
C GLU A 114 -0.12 3.33 21.41
N ASP A 115 0.43 4.54 21.28
CA ASP A 115 -0.25 5.82 21.46
C ASP A 115 -0.67 6.48 20.13
N GLN A 116 -0.43 5.82 19.00
CA GLN A 116 -0.78 6.33 17.67
C GLN A 116 -1.94 5.54 17.06
N PRO A 117 -2.94 6.21 16.46
CA PRO A 117 -4.11 5.54 15.92
C PRO A 117 -3.79 4.76 14.64
N VAL A 118 -4.52 3.68 14.43
CA VAL A 118 -4.57 2.98 13.15
C VAL A 118 -5.58 3.69 12.26
N ALA A 119 -5.11 4.18 11.11
CA ALA A 119 -5.94 4.89 10.13
C ALA A 119 -6.22 4.02 8.91
N ALA A 120 -7.38 4.21 8.29
CA ALA A 120 -7.72 3.72 6.97
C ALA A 120 -8.18 4.88 6.08
N ILE A 121 -8.01 4.74 4.77
CA ILE A 121 -8.52 5.67 3.77
C ILE A 121 -9.69 5.05 3.00
N VAL A 122 -10.76 5.80 2.82
CA VAL A 122 -11.95 5.39 2.09
C VAL A 122 -11.94 6.03 0.71
N LEU A 123 -11.96 5.20 -0.33
CA LEU A 123 -12.15 5.64 -1.71
C LEU A 123 -13.64 5.54 -2.10
N PRO A 124 -14.18 6.48 -2.88
CA PRO A 124 -13.48 7.57 -3.58
C PRO A 124 -13.27 8.85 -2.76
N SER A 125 -13.87 9.00 -1.57
CA SER A 125 -13.95 10.28 -0.84
C SER A 125 -12.61 10.81 -0.30
N LEU A 126 -11.59 9.94 -0.18
CA LEU A 126 -10.35 10.17 0.56
C LEU A 126 -10.58 10.47 2.05
N GLU A 127 -11.72 10.05 2.57
CA GLU A 127 -12.02 10.16 4.00
C GLU A 127 -11.06 9.29 4.80
N ILE A 128 -10.55 9.83 5.91
CA ILE A 128 -9.69 9.11 6.83
C ILE A 128 -10.50 8.73 8.05
N VAL A 129 -10.62 7.43 8.28
CA VAL A 129 -11.25 6.86 9.47
C VAL A 129 -10.16 6.28 10.37
N ARG A 130 -10.31 6.46 11.68
CA ARG A 130 -9.38 5.97 12.71
C ARG A 130 -10.11 5.12 13.73
N ASP A 131 -9.37 4.23 14.38
CA ASP A 131 -9.87 3.45 15.51
C ASP A 131 -10.31 4.31 16.70
N THR A 132 -9.75 5.51 16.82
CA THR A 132 -10.09 6.51 17.85
C THR A 132 -11.27 7.42 17.49
N ASP A 133 -11.85 7.29 16.29
CA ASP A 133 -12.96 8.16 15.89
C ASP A 133 -14.25 7.78 16.63
N HIS A 134 -14.94 8.79 17.18
CA HIS A 134 -16.28 8.63 17.76
C HIS A 134 -17.33 8.96 16.72
N LEU A 135 -17.55 8.04 15.78
CA LEU A 135 -18.60 8.20 14.77
C LEU A 135 -19.96 8.05 15.46
N VAL A 136 -20.76 9.12 15.44
CA VAL A 136 -22.16 9.05 15.86
C VAL A 136 -22.89 8.15 14.87
N LYS A 137 -23.48 7.06 15.38
CA LYS A 137 -24.28 6.12 14.60
C LYS A 137 -25.56 6.76 14.08
#